data_AF-A0A0L0P7S1-F1
#
_entry.id   AF-A0A0L0P7S1-F1
#
_cell.length_a   1.000
_cell.length_b   1.000
_cell.length_c   1.000
_cell.angle_alpha   90.00
_cell.angle_beta   90.00
_cell.angle_gamma   90.00
#
_symmetry.space_group_name_H-M   'P 1'
#
loop_
_entity.id
_entity.type
_entity.pdbx_description
1 polymer ?
#
loop_
_entity_poly.entity_id
_entity_poly.type
_entity_poly.pdbx_seq_one_letter_code
_entity_poly.pdbx_strand_id
1 'polypeptide(L)'
;MIAIDLNFAEWQWQYHISTTFFVGVILPLLYYVYEKYVTSRPNKYNKLEAPKKLVYPIADEAKPHWKGKRLYSPNIGLRVPGEPLKIQSYCPATAQYLGTFECTSRKEMDEQILKAEAAQKKWTKSSFSARKQLLRTLNQFILDNQEDIARVACRDSGKTKLDASMGEIMVTLEKINWIIAHGERALSPSTRPGPSSLLMGLMKHAEVRYEPLGVVAAIVSWNYPLHNLIGPVLAALFSGNAIIVKCSEQVVWSSTWFVGMIHAALRLLDMSEDLVQLCYCYPEDAEYFTSHPGLKHITFIGSKPVAEKVLQSASKQLTPCVVELGGKDSVIVLDDLTDYKALSSVLLRGTFQSAGQNCIGIERVICLPRAYDALVTILKERMQNFRLGSDIDQLDEIDMGAMISNNRFHEIEELLEDAVSKGAHILAGGKPFLHPNYPQGHYFEPTLIVDVDTTMKIANTEVFGPVLTMMKANDVDDAIKISNSTEFGLGNSVFGKSFRLCNEIAQRLESGNVAINDFATFYVCQLPFGGIKKSGYGKFGGEEGLTGLCNAKSVVMDKPLLRLLGVKTAIPPPIDYPIADDKKAWGFVKGLNTASYDSRLWKVVNAFKKLAKGGA
;
A
#
# COMPACT_ATOMS: atom_id res chain seq x y z
N MET A 1 5.72 -3.26 64.26
CA MET A 1 5.16 -3.49 62.92
C MET A 1 3.67 -3.78 63.10
N ILE A 2 2.81 -2.81 62.80
CA ILE A 2 1.36 -3.02 62.79
C ILE A 2 1.06 -3.66 61.43
N ALA A 3 0.74 -4.95 61.43
CA ALA A 3 0.23 -5.63 60.26
C ALA A 3 -1.22 -5.16 60.05
N ILE A 4 -1.44 -4.43 58.96
CA ILE A 4 -2.80 -4.14 58.48
C ILE A 4 -3.24 -5.42 57.77
N ASP A 5 -4.01 -6.24 58.47
CA ASP A 5 -4.66 -7.42 57.93
C ASP A 5 -5.87 -6.98 57.12
N LEU A 6 -5.68 -6.78 55.81
CA LEU A 6 -6.78 -6.53 54.88
C LEU A 6 -7.41 -7.87 54.54
N ASN A 7 -8.44 -8.25 55.31
CA ASN A 7 -9.31 -9.41 55.09
C ASN A 7 -10.08 -9.27 53.75
N PHE A 8 -9.39 -9.45 52.63
CA PHE A 8 -9.98 -9.47 51.28
C PHE A 8 -10.98 -10.62 51.09
N ALA A 9 -10.89 -11.66 51.92
CA ALA A 9 -11.78 -12.82 51.89
C ALA A 9 -13.22 -12.52 52.35
N GLU A 10 -13.44 -11.50 53.19
CA GLU A 10 -14.79 -11.15 53.69
C GLU A 10 -15.57 -10.23 52.74
N TRP A 11 -14.91 -9.66 51.72
CA TRP A 11 -15.54 -8.75 50.74
C TRP A 11 -16.14 -9.46 49.53
N GLN A 12 -15.85 -10.75 49.36
CA GLN A 12 -16.40 -11.52 48.26
C GLN A 12 -17.84 -11.95 48.55
N TRP A 13 -18.76 -11.38 47.77
CA TRP A 13 -20.15 -11.85 47.52
C TRP A 13 -21.29 -11.30 48.39
N GLN A 14 -21.43 -9.98 48.56
CA GLN A 14 -22.74 -9.40 48.90
C GLN A 14 -23.62 -9.07 47.68
N TYR A 15 -23.06 -9.03 46.46
CA TYR A 15 -23.81 -8.76 45.24
C TYR A 15 -23.29 -9.58 44.06
N HIS A 16 -24.07 -10.57 43.61
CA HIS A 16 -23.82 -11.28 42.36
C HIS A 16 -24.46 -10.50 41.21
N ILE A 17 -23.65 -9.83 40.39
CA ILE A 17 -24.12 -9.26 39.13
C ILE A 17 -24.20 -10.41 38.11
N SER A 18 -25.37 -10.64 37.51
CA SER A 18 -25.51 -11.69 36.49
C SER A 18 -24.66 -11.38 35.27
N THR A 19 -24.07 -12.40 34.65
CA THR A 19 -23.27 -12.25 33.41
C THR A 19 -24.09 -11.55 32.32
N THR A 20 -25.40 -11.84 32.23
CA THR A 20 -26.31 -11.18 31.29
C THR A 20 -26.47 -9.69 31.57
N PHE A 21 -26.55 -9.25 32.82
CA PHE A 21 -26.62 -7.82 33.16
C PHE A 21 -25.27 -7.13 32.94
N PHE A 22 -24.17 -7.81 33.26
CA PHE A 22 -22.83 -7.28 33.00
C PHE A 22 -22.60 -7.08 31.50
N VAL A 23 -22.86 -8.09 30.66
CA VAL A 23 -22.64 -8.03 29.21
C VAL A 23 -23.71 -7.19 28.49
N GLY A 24 -24.96 -7.24 28.93
CA GLY A 24 -26.08 -6.56 28.27
C GLY A 24 -26.30 -5.11 28.69
N VAL A 25 -25.82 -4.70 29.88
CA VAL A 25 -26.06 -3.36 30.43
C VAL A 25 -24.77 -2.66 30.85
N ILE A 26 -23.95 -3.30 31.68
CA ILE A 26 -22.73 -2.64 32.20
C ILE A 26 -21.70 -2.44 31.11
N LEU A 27 -21.38 -3.47 30.31
CA LEU A 27 -20.37 -3.38 29.25
C LEU A 27 -20.76 -2.36 28.16
N PRO A 28 -22.03 -2.32 27.67
CA PRO A 28 -22.48 -1.29 26.74
C PRO A 28 -22.50 0.10 27.37
N LEU A 29 -22.85 0.24 28.65
CA LEU A 29 -22.82 1.53 29.34
C LEU A 29 -21.38 2.02 29.55
N LEU A 30 -20.46 1.14 29.96
CA LEU A 30 -19.03 1.43 30.06
C LEU A 30 -18.45 1.79 28.69
N TYR A 31 -18.81 1.05 27.65
CA TYR A 31 -18.43 1.36 26.27
C TYR A 31 -18.98 2.72 25.84
N TYR A 32 -20.24 3.03 26.15
CA TYR A 32 -20.86 4.33 25.87
C TYR A 32 -20.16 5.47 26.63
N VAL A 33 -19.89 5.30 27.93
CA VAL A 33 -19.19 6.30 28.76
C VAL A 33 -17.76 6.50 28.26
N TYR A 34 -17.06 5.40 27.93
CA TYR A 34 -15.73 5.42 27.35
C TYR A 34 -15.72 6.17 26.01
N GLU A 35 -16.59 5.81 25.06
CA GLU A 35 -16.73 6.49 23.76
C GLU A 35 -17.21 7.95 23.89
N LYS A 36 -17.97 8.28 24.93
CA LYS A 36 -18.50 9.63 25.11
C LYS A 36 -17.55 10.59 25.83
N TYR A 37 -16.71 10.11 26.74
CA TYR A 37 -15.93 10.98 27.64
C TYR A 37 -14.44 10.66 27.73
N VAL A 38 -14.01 9.43 27.43
CA VAL A 38 -12.62 8.98 27.68
C VAL A 38 -11.85 8.77 26.38
N THR A 39 -12.53 8.32 25.33
CA THR A 39 -11.92 7.98 24.05
C THR A 39 -11.15 9.14 23.43
N SER A 40 -10.06 8.81 22.75
CA SER A 40 -9.32 9.73 21.89
C SER A 40 -10.06 10.01 20.57
N ARG A 41 -11.17 9.29 20.30
CA ARG A 41 -12.03 9.56 19.15
C ARG A 41 -12.79 10.88 19.37
N PRO A 42 -12.89 11.75 18.35
CA PRO A 42 -13.66 12.98 18.42
C PRO A 42 -15.10 12.69 18.73
N ASN A 43 -15.59 13.39 19.73
CA ASN A 43 -16.97 13.34 20.15
C ASN A 43 -17.43 14.77 20.41
N LYS A 44 -18.65 14.93 20.94
CA LYS A 44 -19.22 16.26 21.22
C LYS A 44 -18.34 17.10 22.18
N TYR A 45 -17.47 16.46 22.96
CA TYR A 45 -16.67 17.05 24.03
C TYR A 45 -15.16 17.16 23.70
N ASN A 46 -14.67 16.44 22.68
CA ASN A 46 -13.30 16.52 22.17
C ASN A 46 -13.31 16.76 20.65
N LYS A 47 -13.50 18.02 20.23
CA LYS A 47 -13.74 18.41 18.83
C LYS A 47 -12.48 18.72 18.00
N LEU A 48 -11.29 18.72 18.60
CA LEU A 48 -10.07 19.22 17.95
C LEU A 48 -9.77 18.52 16.61
N GLU A 49 -10.15 17.25 16.47
CA GLU A 49 -9.98 16.48 15.22
C GLU A 49 -11.31 16.12 14.55
N ALA A 50 -12.44 16.67 14.98
CA ALA A 50 -13.74 16.28 14.42
C ALA A 50 -13.81 16.57 12.91
N PRO A 51 -14.35 15.65 12.09
CA PRO A 51 -14.48 15.87 10.65
C PRO A 51 -15.36 17.08 10.39
N LYS A 52 -15.01 17.90 9.39
CA LYS A 52 -15.91 18.92 8.87
C LYS A 52 -16.77 18.31 7.76
N LYS A 53 -18.03 18.73 7.66
CA LYS A 53 -18.93 18.26 6.60
C LYS A 53 -18.44 18.80 5.26
N LEU A 54 -17.88 17.92 4.43
CA LEU A 54 -17.49 18.23 3.07
C LEU A 54 -18.67 18.01 2.12
N VAL A 55 -18.87 18.96 1.21
CA VAL A 55 -19.85 18.84 0.12
C VAL A 55 -19.08 19.03 -1.18
N TYR A 56 -19.10 18.01 -2.03
CA TYR A 56 -18.46 18.03 -3.34
C TYR A 56 -19.34 17.24 -4.31
N PRO A 57 -19.83 17.85 -5.40
CA PRO A 57 -20.81 17.20 -6.27
C PRO A 57 -20.20 16.06 -7.09
N ILE A 58 -20.99 15.02 -7.32
CA ILE A 58 -20.67 13.99 -8.31
C ILE A 58 -20.50 14.61 -9.70
N ALA A 59 -19.55 14.11 -10.48
CA ALA A 59 -19.39 14.48 -11.89
C ALA A 59 -20.64 14.13 -12.69
N ASP A 60 -21.00 14.94 -13.68
CA ASP A 60 -22.21 14.76 -14.49
C ASP A 60 -22.21 13.40 -15.21
N GLU A 61 -21.06 12.94 -15.69
CA GLU A 61 -20.90 11.68 -16.41
C GLU A 61 -21.01 10.45 -15.49
N ALA A 62 -20.82 10.63 -14.19
CA ALA A 62 -21.05 9.60 -13.19
C ALA A 62 -22.49 9.55 -12.69
N LYS A 63 -23.36 10.52 -13.01
CA LYS A 63 -24.75 10.49 -12.51
C LYS A 63 -25.53 9.25 -13.01
N PRO A 64 -26.48 8.73 -12.22
CA PRO A 64 -27.41 7.71 -12.69
C PRO A 64 -28.09 8.13 -13.99
N HIS A 65 -28.24 7.18 -14.92
CA HIS A 65 -28.89 7.37 -16.22
C HIS A 65 -28.27 8.42 -17.14
N TRP A 66 -27.01 8.81 -16.91
CA TRP A 66 -26.30 9.70 -17.84
C TRP A 66 -26.15 9.05 -19.23
N LYS A 67 -26.54 9.79 -20.27
CA LYS A 67 -26.47 9.36 -21.68
C LYS A 67 -25.39 10.12 -22.43
N GLY A 68 -24.14 9.75 -22.19
CA GLY A 68 -22.99 10.29 -22.91
C GLY A 68 -22.93 9.90 -24.38
N LYS A 69 -22.30 10.76 -25.19
CA LYS A 69 -21.92 10.46 -26.58
C LYS A 69 -20.95 9.27 -26.58
N ARG A 70 -21.20 8.26 -27.41
CA ARG A 70 -20.27 7.14 -27.60
C ARG A 70 -19.31 7.40 -28.75
N LEU A 71 -18.10 6.88 -28.62
CA LEU A 71 -17.11 6.83 -29.66
C LEU A 71 -17.34 5.54 -30.48
N TYR A 72 -17.34 5.65 -31.81
CA TYR A 72 -17.62 4.53 -32.73
C TYR A 72 -16.45 4.20 -33.66
N SER A 73 -15.29 4.84 -33.45
CA SER A 73 -14.08 4.57 -34.24
C SER A 73 -13.64 3.12 -34.01
N PRO A 74 -13.19 2.38 -35.05
CA PRO A 74 -12.64 1.03 -34.89
C PRO A 74 -11.41 0.97 -33.96
N ASN A 75 -10.73 2.12 -33.77
CA ASN A 75 -9.60 2.26 -32.85
C ASN A 75 -9.87 3.44 -31.90
N ILE A 76 -10.60 3.21 -30.81
CA ILE A 76 -10.73 4.19 -29.74
C ILE A 76 -9.42 4.18 -28.94
N GLY A 77 -8.78 5.35 -28.84
CA GLY A 77 -7.52 5.51 -28.14
C GLY A 77 -7.47 6.79 -27.33
N LEU A 78 -6.39 6.94 -26.57
CA LEU A 78 -6.13 8.12 -25.73
C LEU A 78 -5.68 9.34 -26.53
N ARG A 79 -5.03 9.14 -27.69
CA ARG A 79 -4.52 10.24 -28.51
C ARG A 79 -5.61 10.77 -29.44
N VAL A 80 -5.78 12.09 -29.47
CA VAL A 80 -6.67 12.77 -30.41
C VAL A 80 -5.91 13.07 -31.71
N PRO A 81 -6.43 12.65 -32.89
CA PRO A 81 -5.79 12.96 -34.17
C PRO A 81 -5.63 14.47 -34.39
N GLY A 82 -4.40 14.91 -34.70
CA GLY A 82 -4.08 16.33 -34.91
C GLY A 82 -3.87 17.16 -33.64
N GLU A 83 -4.08 16.59 -32.45
CA GLU A 83 -3.94 17.28 -31.17
C GLU A 83 -3.00 16.49 -30.23
N PRO A 84 -1.67 16.50 -30.48
CA PRO A 84 -0.71 15.62 -29.81
C PRO A 84 -0.55 15.88 -28.31
N LEU A 85 -0.95 17.06 -27.85
CA LEU A 85 -0.90 17.49 -26.45
C LEU A 85 -2.18 17.17 -25.68
N LYS A 86 -3.18 16.54 -26.32
CA LYS A 86 -4.45 16.23 -25.66
C LYS A 86 -4.60 14.74 -25.39
N ILE A 87 -5.20 14.43 -24.24
CA ILE A 87 -5.59 13.08 -23.80
C ILE A 87 -7.11 12.98 -23.85
N GLN A 88 -7.62 12.04 -24.64
CA GLN A 88 -9.03 11.68 -24.72
C GLN A 88 -9.38 10.63 -23.67
N SER A 89 -10.30 10.96 -22.78
CA SER A 89 -10.86 10.00 -21.81
C SER A 89 -12.19 9.45 -22.30
N TYR A 90 -12.40 8.16 -22.09
CA TYR A 90 -13.61 7.45 -22.46
C TYR A 90 -13.83 6.25 -21.54
N CYS A 91 -15.08 5.85 -21.35
CA CYS A 91 -15.43 4.68 -20.55
C CYS A 91 -15.02 3.38 -21.28
N PRO A 92 -14.13 2.56 -20.71
CA PRO A 92 -13.70 1.30 -21.32
C PRO A 92 -14.84 0.29 -21.55
N ALA A 93 -15.87 0.33 -20.69
CA ALA A 93 -16.98 -0.62 -20.74
C ALA A 93 -18.04 -0.27 -21.79
N THR A 94 -18.22 1.01 -22.12
CA THR A 94 -19.34 1.50 -22.95
C THR A 94 -18.94 2.42 -24.09
N ALA A 95 -17.64 2.76 -24.20
CA ALA A 95 -17.09 3.73 -25.14
C ALA A 95 -17.68 5.15 -25.04
N GLN A 96 -18.32 5.49 -23.92
CA GLN A 96 -18.84 6.85 -23.69
C GLN A 96 -17.69 7.84 -23.48
N TYR A 97 -17.71 8.95 -24.21
CA TYR A 97 -16.72 10.02 -24.12
C TYR A 97 -16.84 10.79 -22.81
N LEU A 98 -15.70 11.00 -22.12
CA LEU A 98 -15.62 11.65 -20.81
C LEU A 98 -14.94 13.03 -20.86
N GLY A 99 -14.48 13.44 -22.03
CA GLY A 99 -13.77 14.70 -22.20
C GLY A 99 -12.38 14.52 -22.79
N THR A 100 -11.75 15.66 -23.04
CA THR A 100 -10.38 15.75 -23.54
C THR A 100 -9.62 16.72 -22.66
N PHE A 101 -8.43 16.34 -22.24
CA PHE A 101 -7.60 17.04 -21.27
C PHE A 101 -6.26 17.42 -21.88
N GLU A 102 -5.82 18.66 -21.67
CA GLU A 102 -4.48 19.10 -22.08
C GLU A 102 -3.42 18.47 -21.18
N CYS A 103 -2.41 17.83 -21.77
CA CYS A 103 -1.26 17.31 -21.05
C CYS A 103 -0.59 18.41 -20.23
N THR A 104 -0.18 18.07 -19.01
CA THR A 104 0.68 18.94 -18.20
C THR A 104 1.99 19.18 -18.95
N SER A 105 2.24 20.42 -19.33
CA SER A 105 3.47 20.84 -19.99
C SER A 105 4.65 20.85 -19.01
N ARG A 106 5.87 20.80 -19.52
CA ARG A 106 7.09 20.87 -18.68
C ARG A 106 7.13 22.11 -17.78
N LYS A 107 6.70 23.26 -18.31
CA LYS A 107 6.59 24.50 -17.55
C LYS A 107 5.57 24.37 -16.41
N GLU A 108 4.42 23.75 -16.66
CA GLU A 108 3.43 23.51 -15.61
C GLU A 108 3.92 22.51 -14.57
N MET A 109 4.70 21.49 -14.95
CA MET A 109 5.34 20.57 -13.99
C MET A 109 6.26 21.34 -13.04
N ASP A 110 7.08 22.26 -13.55
CA ASP A 110 7.95 23.11 -12.72
C ASP A 110 7.11 23.98 -11.78
N GLU A 111 6.05 24.63 -12.28
CA GLU A 111 5.15 25.47 -11.50
C GLU A 111 4.41 24.69 -10.40
N GLN A 112 3.94 23.48 -10.70
CA GLN A 112 3.29 22.58 -9.75
C GLN A 112 4.25 22.22 -8.61
N ILE A 113 5.50 21.88 -8.94
CA ILE A 113 6.52 21.52 -7.95
C ILE A 113 6.88 22.72 -7.06
N LEU A 114 7.03 23.92 -7.64
CA LEU A 114 7.30 25.14 -6.89
C LEU A 114 6.15 25.52 -5.94
N LYS A 115 4.89 25.40 -6.38
CA LYS A 115 3.70 25.61 -5.55
C LYS A 115 3.66 24.63 -4.38
N ALA A 116 3.89 23.34 -4.66
CA ALA A 116 3.96 22.30 -3.63
C ALA A 116 5.08 22.58 -2.61
N GLU A 117 6.26 23.02 -3.06
CA GLU A 117 7.36 23.38 -2.17
C GLU A 117 7.01 24.54 -1.25
N ALA A 118 6.37 25.60 -1.79
CA ALA A 118 5.94 26.74 -1.01
C ALA A 118 4.91 26.36 0.07
N ALA A 119 3.91 25.53 -0.29
CA ALA A 119 2.90 25.04 0.65
C ALA A 119 3.51 24.12 1.72
N GLN A 120 4.45 23.25 1.33
CA GLN A 120 5.09 22.28 2.22
C GLN A 120 5.85 22.94 3.37
N LYS A 121 6.51 24.07 3.12
CA LYS A 121 7.26 24.84 4.15
C LYS A 121 6.38 25.29 5.32
N LYS A 122 5.09 25.56 5.07
CA LYS A 122 4.10 25.82 6.13
C LYS A 122 3.56 24.52 6.70
N TRP A 123 3.26 23.54 5.84
CA TRP A 123 2.62 22.28 6.22
C TRP A 123 3.45 21.40 7.15
N THR A 124 4.77 21.36 6.97
CA THR A 124 5.68 20.59 7.85
C THR A 124 5.54 20.97 9.33
N LYS A 125 5.14 22.22 9.62
CA LYS A 125 4.93 22.75 10.99
C LYS A 125 3.53 22.48 11.54
N SER A 126 2.64 21.86 10.76
CA SER A 126 1.29 21.49 11.20
C SER A 126 1.34 20.41 12.29
N SER A 127 0.36 20.42 13.19
CA SER A 127 0.21 19.38 14.23
C SER A 127 -0.39 18.10 13.66
N PHE A 128 -0.12 16.96 14.29
CA PHE A 128 -0.78 15.69 13.95
C PHE A 128 -2.31 15.80 14.05
N SER A 129 -2.84 16.60 14.98
CA SER A 129 -4.27 16.85 15.12
C SER A 129 -4.88 17.48 13.86
N ALA A 130 -4.22 18.48 13.25
CA ALA A 130 -4.68 19.06 11.99
C ALA A 130 -4.63 18.05 10.84
N ARG A 131 -3.57 17.24 10.76
CA ARG A 131 -3.42 16.18 9.75
C ARG A 131 -4.49 15.10 9.90
N LYS A 132 -4.80 14.68 11.14
CA LYS A 132 -5.88 13.74 11.46
C LYS A 132 -7.26 14.31 11.11
N GLN A 133 -7.49 15.60 11.32
CA GLN A 133 -8.76 16.24 10.97
C GLN A 133 -9.03 16.20 9.45
N LEU A 134 -8.02 16.43 8.62
CA LEU A 134 -8.12 16.25 7.17
C LEU A 134 -8.49 14.81 6.81
N LEU A 135 -7.76 13.84 7.35
CA LEU A 135 -8.01 12.42 7.10
C LEU A 135 -9.41 11.99 7.53
N ARG A 136 -9.87 12.42 8.72
CA ARG A 136 -11.24 12.14 9.19
C ARG A 136 -12.30 12.78 8.31
N THR A 137 -12.05 13.99 7.81
CA THR A 137 -12.95 14.69 6.89
C THR A 137 -13.09 13.93 5.57
N LEU A 138 -11.98 13.48 4.98
CA LEU A 138 -11.98 12.62 3.80
C LEU A 138 -12.65 11.27 4.07
N ASN A 139 -12.35 10.63 5.20
CA ASN A 139 -12.98 9.37 5.60
C ASN A 139 -14.50 9.47 5.67
N GLN A 140 -15.02 10.52 6.33
CA GLN A 140 -16.46 10.73 6.44
C GLN A 140 -17.08 11.01 5.07
N PHE A 141 -16.43 11.83 4.23
CA PHE A 141 -16.92 12.07 2.88
C PHE A 141 -17.00 10.76 2.06
N ILE A 142 -15.97 9.91 2.12
CA ILE A 142 -15.95 8.64 1.40
C ILE A 142 -17.09 7.74 1.87
N LEU A 143 -17.33 7.64 3.19
CA LEU A 143 -18.43 6.86 3.75
C LEU A 143 -19.81 7.36 3.31
N ASP A 144 -20.00 8.68 3.27
CA ASP A 144 -21.26 9.31 2.91
C ASP A 144 -21.55 9.25 1.40
N ASN A 145 -20.51 9.07 0.55
CA ASN A 145 -20.60 9.17 -0.91
C ASN A 145 -20.04 7.93 -1.63
N GLN A 146 -20.13 6.75 -1.01
CA GLN A 146 -19.55 5.50 -1.54
C GLN A 146 -20.03 5.18 -2.95
N GLU A 147 -21.34 5.31 -3.21
CA GLU A 147 -21.90 5.04 -4.54
C GLU A 147 -21.36 6.00 -5.60
N ASP A 148 -21.34 7.30 -5.31
CA ASP A 148 -20.86 8.32 -6.25
C ASP A 148 -19.38 8.10 -6.60
N ILE A 149 -18.55 7.80 -5.59
CA ILE A 149 -17.14 7.48 -5.75
C ILE A 149 -16.96 6.21 -6.58
N ALA A 150 -17.74 5.15 -6.29
CA ALA A 150 -17.71 3.91 -7.07
C ALA A 150 -18.07 4.19 -8.53
N ARG A 151 -19.13 4.97 -8.79
CA ARG A 151 -19.54 5.32 -10.16
C ARG A 151 -18.48 6.10 -10.92
N VAL A 152 -17.75 7.02 -10.28
CA VAL A 152 -16.60 7.71 -10.88
C VAL A 152 -15.48 6.72 -11.20
N ALA A 153 -15.11 5.82 -10.28
CA ALA A 153 -14.06 4.83 -10.54
C ALA A 153 -14.46 3.86 -11.68
N CYS A 154 -15.69 3.33 -11.66
CA CYS A 154 -16.24 2.45 -12.68
C CYS A 154 -16.23 3.08 -14.07
N ARG A 155 -16.62 4.36 -14.16
CA ARG A 155 -16.78 5.07 -15.43
C ARG A 155 -15.46 5.19 -16.18
N ASP A 156 -14.34 5.36 -15.50
CA ASP A 156 -13.03 5.57 -16.13
C ASP A 156 -12.21 4.27 -16.24
N SER A 157 -12.49 3.27 -15.40
CA SER A 157 -11.71 2.02 -15.39
C SER A 157 -12.42 0.81 -16.01
N GLY A 158 -13.74 0.87 -16.20
CA GLY A 158 -14.56 -0.24 -16.67
C GLY A 158 -14.93 -1.30 -15.62
N LYS A 159 -14.54 -1.14 -14.35
CA LYS A 159 -14.85 -2.10 -13.28
C LYS A 159 -16.32 -2.00 -12.82
N THR A 160 -16.78 -3.03 -12.10
CA THR A 160 -18.10 -3.01 -11.44
C THR A 160 -18.08 -2.16 -10.16
N LYS A 161 -19.24 -1.68 -9.69
CA LYS A 161 -19.38 -0.98 -8.40
C LYS A 161 -18.95 -1.87 -7.23
N LEU A 162 -19.21 -3.18 -7.31
CA LEU A 162 -18.78 -4.11 -6.28
C LEU A 162 -17.25 -4.17 -6.20
N ASP A 163 -16.58 -4.29 -7.35
CA ASP A 163 -15.12 -4.30 -7.41
C ASP A 163 -14.52 -2.95 -7.00
N ALA A 164 -15.17 -1.84 -7.34
CA ALA A 164 -14.80 -0.51 -6.84
C ALA A 164 -14.95 -0.44 -5.31
N SER A 165 -16.05 -0.94 -4.75
CA SER A 165 -16.25 -0.94 -3.30
C SER A 165 -15.17 -1.75 -2.58
N MET A 166 -14.84 -2.94 -3.09
CA MET A 166 -13.86 -3.83 -2.45
C MET A 166 -12.42 -3.33 -2.65
N GLY A 167 -12.05 -2.94 -3.86
CA GLY A 167 -10.65 -2.60 -4.21
C GLY A 167 -10.30 -1.12 -4.17
N GLU A 168 -11.27 -0.20 -4.07
CA GLU A 168 -11.02 1.24 -3.95
C GLU A 168 -11.39 1.75 -2.57
N ILE A 169 -12.66 1.55 -2.18
CA ILE A 169 -13.26 2.24 -1.04
C ILE A 169 -12.81 1.57 0.26
N MET A 170 -13.03 0.25 0.38
CA MET A 170 -12.71 -0.51 1.60
C MET A 170 -11.23 -0.36 1.97
N VAL A 171 -10.33 -0.57 1.02
CA VAL A 171 -8.87 -0.48 1.23
C VAL A 171 -8.42 0.96 1.56
N THR A 172 -9.08 1.96 1.00
CA THR A 172 -8.78 3.38 1.29
C THR A 172 -9.26 3.77 2.70
N LEU A 173 -10.47 3.36 3.08
CA LEU A 173 -11.00 3.58 4.43
C LEU A 173 -10.11 2.92 5.47
N GLU A 174 -9.67 1.69 5.23
CA GLU A 174 -8.76 0.98 6.13
C GLU A 174 -7.43 1.75 6.30
N LYS A 175 -6.84 2.22 5.19
CA LYS A 175 -5.62 3.04 5.23
C LYS A 175 -5.80 4.34 6.02
N ILE A 176 -6.91 5.05 5.79
CA ILE A 176 -7.20 6.28 6.52
C ILE A 176 -7.33 6.01 8.02
N ASN A 177 -8.12 5.00 8.39
CA ASN A 177 -8.35 4.64 9.79
C ASN A 177 -7.07 4.21 10.49
N TRP A 178 -6.24 3.40 9.83
CA TRP A 178 -4.96 2.97 10.37
C TRP A 178 -4.02 4.17 10.61
N ILE A 179 -3.89 5.08 9.64
CA ILE A 179 -3.03 6.27 9.78
C ILE A 179 -3.54 7.17 10.92
N ILE A 180 -4.86 7.38 11.04
CA ILE A 180 -5.44 8.17 12.14
C ILE A 180 -5.10 7.53 13.49
N ALA A 181 -5.22 6.21 13.61
CA ALA A 181 -5.01 5.49 14.86
C ALA A 181 -3.53 5.36 15.26
N HIS A 182 -2.65 5.14 14.29
CA HIS A 182 -1.27 4.69 14.55
C HIS A 182 -0.18 5.59 13.96
N GLY A 183 -0.52 6.48 13.02
CA GLY A 183 0.48 7.25 12.28
C GLY A 183 1.32 8.18 13.16
N GLU A 184 0.73 8.79 14.19
CA GLU A 184 1.49 9.66 15.10
C GLU A 184 2.52 8.87 15.92
N ARG A 185 2.16 7.66 16.37
CA ARG A 185 3.10 6.75 17.03
C ARG A 185 4.22 6.35 16.07
N ALA A 186 3.86 5.97 14.84
CA ALA A 186 4.80 5.58 13.79
C ALA A 186 5.84 6.68 13.45
N LEU A 187 5.46 7.95 13.58
CA LEU A 187 6.33 9.10 13.28
C LEU A 187 6.96 9.73 14.54
N SER A 188 6.69 9.19 15.72
CA SER A 188 7.31 9.65 16.96
C SER A 188 8.80 9.23 17.03
N PRO A 189 9.65 9.96 17.79
CA PRO A 189 11.05 9.59 17.94
C PRO A 189 11.22 8.14 18.42
N SER A 190 11.92 7.33 17.63
CA SER A 190 12.19 5.93 17.94
C SER A 190 13.44 5.84 18.82
N THR A 191 13.25 5.60 20.12
CA THR A 191 14.36 5.33 21.05
C THR A 191 15.05 4.04 20.63
N ARG A 192 16.37 4.08 20.47
CA ARG A 192 17.15 2.89 20.14
C ARG A 192 17.76 2.28 21.41
N PRO A 193 17.98 0.94 21.42
CA PRO A 193 18.82 0.33 22.44
C PRO A 193 20.14 1.09 22.55
N GLY A 194 20.54 1.43 23.77
CA GLY A 194 21.74 2.23 24.01
C GLY A 194 23.02 1.54 23.56
N PRO A 195 24.17 2.25 23.56
CA PRO A 195 25.45 1.66 23.19
C PRO A 195 25.80 0.41 24.00
N SER A 196 26.41 -0.60 23.35
CA SER A 196 26.87 -1.83 24.02
C SER A 196 28.05 -1.62 24.98
N SER A 197 28.72 -0.47 24.92
CA SER A 197 29.79 -0.08 25.86
C SER A 197 29.19 0.42 27.17
N LEU A 198 29.78 0.00 28.31
CA LEU A 198 29.36 0.44 29.64
C LEU A 198 29.39 1.98 29.75
N LEU A 199 30.51 2.61 29.38
CA LEU A 199 30.70 4.05 29.52
C LEU A 199 29.79 4.85 28.59
N MET A 200 29.68 4.43 27.33
CA MET A 200 28.79 5.10 26.38
C MET A 200 27.31 4.89 26.75
N GLY A 201 26.94 3.68 27.19
CA GLY A 201 25.60 3.33 27.64
C GLY A 201 25.16 4.10 28.89
N LEU A 202 26.10 4.45 29.78
CA LEU A 202 25.82 5.32 30.93
C LEU A 202 25.59 6.77 30.51
N MET A 203 26.38 7.30 29.56
CA MET A 203 26.41 8.73 29.26
C MET A 203 25.49 9.18 28.13
N LYS A 204 25.22 8.31 27.14
CA LYS A 204 24.54 8.68 25.89
C LYS A 204 23.13 8.15 25.82
N HIS A 205 22.27 8.91 25.15
CA HIS A 205 20.96 8.51 24.69
C HIS A 205 20.92 8.69 23.16
N ALA A 206 20.35 7.72 22.46
CA ALA A 206 20.25 7.71 21.01
C ALA A 206 18.81 7.47 20.58
N GLU A 207 18.35 8.26 19.62
CA GLU A 207 17.02 8.17 19.04
C GLU A 207 17.07 8.42 17.53
N VAL A 208 16.06 7.94 16.82
CA VAL A 208 15.81 8.29 15.42
C VAL A 208 14.61 9.21 15.36
N ARG A 209 14.76 10.37 14.72
CA ARG A 209 13.67 11.32 14.45
C ARG A 209 13.27 11.21 12.98
N TYR A 210 11.97 11.24 12.72
CA TYR A 210 11.42 11.19 11.35
C TYR A 210 11.05 12.60 10.90
N GLU A 211 11.78 13.12 9.91
CA GLU A 211 11.54 14.44 9.34
C GLU A 211 11.01 14.33 7.91
N PRO A 212 9.95 15.05 7.51
CA PRO A 212 9.43 14.96 6.15
C PRO A 212 10.50 15.31 5.11
N LEU A 213 10.49 14.59 3.99
CA LEU A 213 11.44 14.77 2.89
C LEU A 213 11.25 16.09 2.12
N GLY A 214 10.03 16.63 2.08
CA GLY A 214 9.69 17.84 1.33
C GLY A 214 8.60 17.57 0.31
N VAL A 215 8.91 17.79 -0.97
CA VAL A 215 8.02 17.49 -2.09
C VAL A 215 8.29 16.08 -2.60
N VAL A 216 7.30 15.20 -2.51
CA VAL A 216 7.38 13.82 -2.99
C VAL A 216 6.48 13.63 -4.21
N ALA A 217 6.73 12.61 -5.02
CA ALA A 217 5.87 12.25 -6.13
C ALA A 217 5.31 10.84 -5.99
N ALA A 218 4.12 10.63 -6.54
CA ALA A 218 3.57 9.31 -6.78
C ALA A 218 3.21 9.18 -8.25
N ILE A 219 3.65 8.11 -8.90
CA ILE A 219 3.29 7.76 -10.27
C ILE A 219 2.43 6.51 -10.18
N VAL A 220 1.16 6.65 -10.53
CA VAL A 220 0.13 5.71 -10.12
C VAL A 220 -0.57 5.07 -11.33
N SER A 221 -0.83 3.76 -11.23
CA SER A 221 -1.51 3.00 -12.27
C SER A 221 -3.01 3.25 -12.32
N TRP A 222 -3.64 2.82 -13.42
CA TRP A 222 -5.04 3.04 -13.74
C TRP A 222 -6.01 2.00 -13.15
N ASN A 223 -5.51 0.89 -12.59
CA ASN A 223 -6.38 -0.23 -12.24
C ASN A 223 -7.21 0.02 -10.98
N TYR A 224 -6.73 0.83 -10.05
CA TYR A 224 -7.48 1.34 -8.90
C TYR A 224 -7.35 2.86 -8.77
N PRO A 225 -8.02 3.66 -9.64
CA PRO A 225 -7.78 5.09 -9.78
C PRO A 225 -8.02 5.92 -8.52
N LEU A 226 -8.89 5.50 -7.60
CA LEU A 226 -9.03 6.21 -6.32
C LEU A 226 -7.91 5.79 -5.37
N HIS A 227 -7.80 4.49 -5.07
CA HIS A 227 -6.90 3.98 -4.06
C HIS A 227 -5.44 4.29 -4.36
N ASN A 228 -5.02 4.06 -5.61
CA ASN A 228 -3.63 4.29 -6.02
C ASN A 228 -3.29 5.78 -6.00
N LEU A 229 -4.26 6.67 -6.22
CA LEU A 229 -4.08 8.12 -6.15
C LEU A 229 -4.08 8.62 -4.71
N ILE A 230 -5.12 8.30 -3.94
CA ILE A 230 -5.32 8.86 -2.60
C ILE A 230 -4.39 8.21 -1.58
N GLY A 231 -4.03 6.94 -1.74
CA GLY A 231 -3.17 6.21 -0.81
C GLY A 231 -1.82 6.91 -0.56
N PRO A 232 -1.05 7.26 -1.60
CA PRO A 232 0.17 8.06 -1.47
C PRO A 232 -0.08 9.47 -0.93
N VAL A 233 -1.19 10.12 -1.31
CA VAL A 233 -1.56 11.45 -0.79
C VAL A 233 -1.75 11.42 0.72
N LEU A 234 -2.47 10.44 1.24
CA LEU A 234 -2.71 10.28 2.68
C LEU A 234 -1.39 10.12 3.44
N ALA A 235 -0.48 9.27 2.94
CA ALA A 235 0.82 9.04 3.56
C ALA A 235 1.71 10.30 3.51
N ALA A 236 1.77 10.99 2.37
CA ALA A 236 2.57 12.20 2.20
C ALA A 236 2.07 13.35 3.09
N LEU A 237 0.78 13.66 3.05
CA LEU A 237 0.22 14.74 3.86
C LEU A 237 0.36 14.46 5.35
N PHE A 238 0.12 13.21 5.78
CA PHE A 238 0.24 12.84 7.18
C PHE A 238 1.68 12.92 7.70
N SER A 239 2.66 12.51 6.89
CA SER A 239 4.09 12.64 7.22
C SER A 239 4.61 14.09 7.19
N GLY A 240 3.87 15.02 6.59
CA GLY A 240 4.23 16.45 6.52
C GLY A 240 4.89 16.86 5.22
N ASN A 241 4.76 16.03 4.18
CA ASN A 241 5.19 16.30 2.81
C ASN A 241 4.08 16.98 2.01
N ALA A 242 4.46 17.65 0.92
CA ALA A 242 3.54 17.93 -0.20
C ALA A 242 3.77 16.90 -1.30
N ILE A 243 2.79 16.70 -2.17
CA ILE A 243 2.81 15.64 -3.16
C ILE A 243 2.34 16.10 -4.54
N ILE A 244 3.02 15.62 -5.58
CA ILE A 244 2.51 15.64 -6.95
C ILE A 244 2.19 14.21 -7.36
N VAL A 245 0.95 13.95 -7.76
CA VAL A 245 0.54 12.65 -8.28
C VAL A 245 0.53 12.72 -9.80
N LYS A 246 1.36 11.91 -10.47
CA LYS A 246 1.21 11.65 -11.91
C LYS A 246 0.27 10.46 -12.08
N CYS A 247 -0.96 10.70 -12.52
CA CYS A 247 -1.87 9.61 -12.84
C CYS A 247 -1.60 9.01 -14.23
N SER A 248 -2.17 7.83 -14.47
CA SER A 248 -2.17 7.26 -15.82
C SER A 248 -3.10 8.06 -16.74
N GLU A 249 -2.66 8.19 -17.98
CA GLU A 249 -3.37 8.82 -19.09
C GLU A 249 -4.72 8.12 -19.39
N GLN A 250 -4.91 6.89 -18.92
CA GLN A 250 -6.16 6.13 -19.02
C GLN A 250 -7.26 6.62 -18.08
N VAL A 251 -6.92 7.30 -16.98
CA VAL A 251 -7.87 7.62 -15.88
C VAL A 251 -7.84 9.09 -15.46
N VAL A 252 -7.56 9.99 -16.41
CA VAL A 252 -7.41 11.43 -16.15
C VAL A 252 -8.70 12.05 -15.62
N TRP A 253 -9.86 11.64 -16.16
CA TRP A 253 -11.16 12.21 -15.80
C TRP A 253 -11.51 11.93 -14.33
N SER A 254 -11.40 10.67 -13.89
CA SER A 254 -11.66 10.29 -12.49
C SER A 254 -10.62 10.87 -11.54
N SER A 255 -9.34 10.87 -11.93
CA SER A 255 -8.24 11.45 -11.14
C SER A 255 -8.45 12.94 -10.86
N THR A 256 -8.92 13.69 -11.87
CA THR A 256 -9.25 15.12 -11.73
C THR A 256 -10.36 15.32 -10.70
N TRP A 257 -11.40 14.48 -10.74
CA TRP A 257 -12.49 14.56 -9.76
C TRP A 257 -12.02 14.20 -8.34
N PHE A 258 -11.21 13.15 -8.16
CA PHE A 258 -10.67 12.75 -6.86
C PHE A 258 -9.75 13.82 -6.26
N VAL A 259 -8.87 14.45 -7.06
CA VAL A 259 -8.04 15.56 -6.58
C VAL A 259 -8.89 16.79 -6.24
N GLY A 260 -9.93 17.08 -7.03
CA GLY A 260 -10.87 18.16 -6.73
C GLY A 260 -11.58 17.99 -5.39
N MET A 261 -11.94 16.76 -5.01
CA MET A 261 -12.48 16.45 -3.68
C MET A 261 -11.45 16.69 -2.57
N ILE A 262 -10.20 16.28 -2.77
CA ILE A 262 -9.11 16.52 -1.80
C ILE A 262 -8.85 18.01 -1.63
N HIS A 263 -8.83 18.77 -2.73
CA HIS A 263 -8.72 20.24 -2.72
C HIS A 263 -9.88 20.90 -1.98
N ALA A 264 -11.12 20.42 -2.18
CA ALA A 264 -12.27 20.91 -1.45
C ALA A 264 -12.15 20.65 0.07
N ALA A 265 -11.61 19.51 0.48
CA ALA A 265 -11.32 19.21 1.88
C ALA A 265 -10.23 20.12 2.46
N LEU A 266 -9.14 20.36 1.71
CA LEU A 266 -8.05 21.25 2.11
C LEU A 266 -8.56 22.68 2.30
N ARG A 267 -9.33 23.23 1.34
CA ARG A 267 -9.97 24.56 1.46
C ARG A 267 -10.85 24.65 2.70
N LEU A 268 -11.69 23.65 2.93
CA LEU A 268 -12.63 23.61 4.06
C LEU A 268 -11.91 23.66 5.44
N LEU A 269 -10.65 23.26 5.48
CA LEU A 269 -9.80 23.24 6.66
C LEU A 269 -8.76 24.37 6.69
N ASP A 270 -8.88 25.37 5.80
CA ASP A 270 -7.97 26.51 5.69
C ASP A 270 -6.51 26.06 5.41
N MET A 271 -6.37 24.94 4.69
CA MET A 271 -5.11 24.37 4.23
C MET A 271 -4.92 24.69 2.74
N SER A 272 -3.66 24.85 2.32
CA SER A 272 -3.36 25.14 0.91
C SER A 272 -3.64 23.91 0.05
N GLU A 273 -4.40 24.11 -1.03
CA GLU A 273 -4.61 23.10 -2.07
C GLU A 273 -3.31 22.71 -2.76
N ASP A 274 -2.32 23.61 -2.76
CA ASP A 274 -1.06 23.41 -3.43
C ASP A 274 -0.24 22.25 -2.84
N LEU A 275 -0.63 21.74 -1.67
CA LEU A 275 -0.07 20.53 -1.06
C LEU A 275 -0.27 19.27 -1.92
N VAL A 276 -1.25 19.28 -2.82
CA VAL A 276 -1.55 18.15 -3.71
C VAL A 276 -1.67 18.71 -5.13
N GLN A 277 -0.80 18.28 -6.03
CA GLN A 277 -0.90 18.60 -7.46
C GLN A 277 -1.20 17.33 -8.25
N LEU A 278 -1.89 17.50 -9.38
CA LEU A 278 -2.17 16.44 -10.34
C LEU A 278 -1.41 16.71 -11.63
N CYS A 279 -0.61 15.75 -12.06
CA CYS A 279 0.11 15.77 -13.33
C CYS A 279 -0.43 14.64 -14.22
N TYR A 280 -0.63 14.91 -15.49
CA TYR A 280 -0.93 13.88 -16.49
C TYR A 280 -0.31 14.31 -17.81
N CYS A 281 0.62 13.50 -18.28
CA CYS A 281 1.38 13.72 -19.50
C CYS A 281 1.63 12.34 -20.13
N TYR A 282 1.89 12.28 -21.43
CA TYR A 282 2.26 11.02 -22.06
C TYR A 282 3.65 10.52 -21.61
N PRO A 283 3.98 9.24 -21.87
CA PRO A 283 5.28 8.67 -21.50
C PRO A 283 6.49 9.46 -22.02
N GLU A 284 6.37 10.16 -23.14
CA GLU A 284 7.47 10.94 -23.73
C GLU A 284 7.91 12.13 -22.87
N ASP A 285 7.01 12.68 -22.04
CA ASP A 285 7.30 13.79 -21.14
C ASP A 285 7.48 13.36 -19.67
N ALA A 286 7.20 12.09 -19.35
CA ALA A 286 7.33 11.55 -17.99
C ALA A 286 8.79 11.55 -17.47
N GLU A 287 9.78 11.46 -18.37
CA GLU A 287 11.20 11.54 -18.02
C GLU A 287 11.56 12.91 -17.41
N TYR A 288 11.02 14.00 -17.97
CA TYR A 288 11.26 15.34 -17.46
C TYR A 288 10.75 15.47 -16.02
N PHE A 289 9.54 14.99 -15.76
CA PHE A 289 8.96 14.97 -14.42
C PHE A 289 9.80 14.14 -13.43
N THR A 290 10.16 12.91 -13.80
CA THR A 290 10.83 11.95 -12.90
C THR A 290 12.29 12.28 -12.60
N SER A 291 12.93 13.10 -13.42
CA SER A 291 14.29 13.61 -13.21
C SER A 291 14.33 15.04 -12.65
N HIS A 292 13.19 15.59 -12.22
CA HIS A 292 13.11 16.95 -11.72
C HIS A 292 13.77 17.09 -10.32
N PRO A 293 14.72 18.03 -10.11
CA PRO A 293 15.51 18.15 -8.86
C PRO A 293 14.70 18.56 -7.62
N GLY A 294 13.49 19.09 -7.83
CA GLY A 294 12.55 19.44 -6.77
C GLY A 294 11.91 18.23 -6.08
N LEU A 295 11.91 17.05 -6.70
CA LEU A 295 11.34 15.84 -6.12
C LEU A 295 12.33 15.17 -5.17
N LYS A 296 11.87 14.80 -3.97
CA LYS A 296 12.71 14.19 -2.91
C LYS A 296 12.49 12.70 -2.72
N HIS A 297 11.43 12.17 -3.30
CA HIS A 297 11.11 10.74 -3.31
C HIS A 297 10.09 10.45 -4.42
N ILE A 298 10.15 9.28 -5.05
CA ILE A 298 9.17 8.81 -6.03
C ILE A 298 8.58 7.48 -5.55
N THR A 299 7.28 7.42 -5.35
CA THR A 299 6.55 6.15 -5.25
C THR A 299 6.05 5.78 -6.64
N PHE A 300 6.55 4.70 -7.22
CA PHE A 300 6.10 4.20 -8.51
C PHE A 300 5.26 2.95 -8.32
N ILE A 301 4.06 2.95 -8.91
CA ILE A 301 3.12 1.82 -8.94
C ILE A 301 2.79 1.55 -10.41
N GLY A 302 3.20 0.39 -10.94
CA GLY A 302 2.97 0.07 -12.35
C GLY A 302 3.72 -1.14 -12.86
N SER A 303 4.00 -1.18 -14.16
CA SER A 303 4.65 -2.33 -14.79
C SER A 303 6.17 -2.24 -14.76
N LYS A 304 6.84 -3.39 -14.76
CA LYS A 304 8.32 -3.51 -14.79
C LYS A 304 8.98 -2.68 -15.91
N PRO A 305 8.52 -2.72 -17.19
CA PRO A 305 9.16 -1.93 -18.24
C PRO A 305 9.08 -0.41 -18.02
N VAL A 306 8.03 0.07 -17.35
CA VAL A 306 7.88 1.49 -17.04
C VAL A 306 8.73 1.86 -15.82
N ALA A 307 8.81 0.98 -14.81
CA ALA A 307 9.70 1.17 -13.66
C ALA A 307 11.15 1.34 -14.07
N GLU A 308 11.65 0.54 -15.03
CA GLU A 308 13.03 0.68 -15.53
C GLU A 308 13.30 2.09 -16.07
N LYS A 309 12.35 2.66 -16.83
CA LYS A 309 12.45 4.04 -17.34
C LYS A 309 12.42 5.07 -16.21
N VAL A 310 11.52 4.90 -15.24
CA VAL A 310 11.41 5.79 -14.08
C VAL A 310 12.69 5.77 -13.25
N LEU A 311 13.27 4.60 -13.00
CA LEU A 311 14.50 4.45 -12.23
C LEU A 311 15.71 5.05 -12.94
N GLN A 312 15.84 4.84 -14.25
CA GLN A 312 16.89 5.47 -15.08
C GLN A 312 16.77 7.00 -15.07
N SER A 313 15.54 7.52 -15.07
CA SER A 313 15.30 8.97 -15.00
C SER A 313 15.61 9.53 -13.60
N ALA A 314 15.09 8.90 -12.56
CA ALA A 314 15.27 9.31 -11.16
C ALA A 314 16.74 9.27 -10.72
N SER A 315 17.55 8.36 -11.28
CA SER A 315 18.98 8.27 -10.95
C SER A 315 19.77 9.51 -11.36
N LYS A 316 19.27 10.34 -12.29
CA LYS A 316 19.92 11.61 -12.68
C LYS A 316 20.02 12.61 -11.51
N GLN A 317 19.08 12.53 -10.55
CA GLN A 317 19.06 13.37 -9.35
C GLN A 317 19.33 12.56 -8.07
N LEU A 318 19.61 11.26 -8.19
CA LEU A 318 19.68 10.32 -7.07
C LEU A 318 18.40 10.32 -6.21
N THR A 319 17.25 10.52 -6.84
CA THR A 319 15.96 10.55 -6.14
C THR A 319 15.60 9.13 -5.67
N PRO A 320 15.41 8.90 -4.35
CA PRO A 320 15.04 7.59 -3.84
C PRO A 320 13.66 7.18 -4.34
N CYS A 321 13.51 5.90 -4.65
CA CYS A 321 12.26 5.34 -5.17
C CYS A 321 11.74 4.21 -4.28
N VAL A 322 10.42 4.15 -4.12
CA VAL A 322 9.70 2.91 -3.82
C VAL A 322 9.09 2.43 -5.12
N VAL A 323 9.30 1.16 -5.45
CA VAL A 323 8.89 0.57 -6.72
C VAL A 323 7.99 -0.60 -6.39
N GLU A 324 6.70 -0.44 -6.63
CA GLU A 324 5.75 -1.54 -6.51
C GLU A 324 5.22 -1.91 -7.89
N LEU A 325 5.44 -3.18 -8.23
CA LEU A 325 5.15 -3.73 -9.53
C LEU A 325 4.21 -4.91 -9.41
N GLY A 326 3.71 -5.31 -10.57
CA GLY A 326 2.92 -6.51 -10.76
C GLY A 326 3.52 -7.81 -10.21
N GLY A 327 2.69 -8.84 -10.26
CA GLY A 327 2.94 -10.13 -9.66
C GLY A 327 2.66 -11.28 -10.62
N LYS A 328 3.05 -12.47 -10.19
CA LYS A 328 2.50 -13.73 -10.71
C LYS A 328 2.07 -14.58 -9.52
N ASP A 329 1.28 -13.92 -8.68
CA ASP A 329 0.93 -14.36 -7.34
C ASP A 329 0.23 -15.72 -7.39
N SER A 330 0.68 -16.62 -6.51
CA SER A 330 0.16 -17.97 -6.46
C SER A 330 -0.71 -18.21 -5.24
N VAL A 331 -1.66 -19.14 -5.39
CA VAL A 331 -2.38 -19.77 -4.30
C VAL A 331 -2.00 -21.25 -4.27
N ILE A 332 -1.34 -21.68 -3.19
CA ILE A 332 -1.08 -23.09 -2.93
C ILE A 332 -2.29 -23.69 -2.19
N VAL A 333 -2.83 -24.79 -2.70
CA VAL A 333 -3.97 -25.49 -2.09
C VAL A 333 -3.58 -26.90 -1.67
N LEU A 334 -3.65 -27.15 -0.37
CA LEU A 334 -3.32 -28.45 0.21
C LEU A 334 -4.50 -29.42 0.11
N ASP A 335 -4.16 -30.71 0.03
CA ASP A 335 -5.16 -31.77 -0.01
C ASP A 335 -5.97 -31.84 1.29
N ASP A 336 -5.41 -31.47 2.45
CA ASP A 336 -6.09 -31.55 3.75
C ASP A 336 -7.21 -30.51 3.96
N LEU A 337 -7.40 -29.58 3.00
CA LEU A 337 -8.49 -28.61 3.00
C LEU A 337 -9.85 -29.31 2.90
N THR A 338 -10.83 -28.84 3.67
CA THR A 338 -12.14 -29.52 3.81
C THR A 338 -13.25 -28.90 2.97
N ASP A 339 -13.13 -27.64 2.52
CA ASP A 339 -14.19 -26.94 1.80
C ASP A 339 -13.67 -26.29 0.51
N TYR A 340 -13.58 -27.10 -0.56
CA TYR A 340 -13.21 -26.62 -1.88
C TYR A 340 -14.28 -25.71 -2.52
N LYS A 341 -15.55 -25.80 -2.08
CA LYS A 341 -16.62 -24.95 -2.61
C LYS A 341 -16.45 -23.52 -2.11
N ALA A 342 -16.20 -23.32 -0.81
CA ALA A 342 -15.86 -22.03 -0.26
C ALA A 342 -14.59 -21.44 -0.93
N LEU A 343 -13.53 -22.25 -1.05
CA LEU A 343 -12.30 -21.83 -1.73
C LEU A 343 -12.55 -21.41 -3.18
N SER A 344 -13.40 -22.13 -3.94
CA SER A 344 -13.70 -21.75 -5.32
C SER A 344 -14.27 -20.32 -5.43
N SER A 345 -15.01 -19.83 -4.43
CA SER A 345 -15.48 -18.43 -4.42
C SER A 345 -14.33 -17.43 -4.24
N VAL A 346 -13.35 -17.78 -3.40
CA VAL A 346 -12.13 -16.97 -3.20
C VAL A 346 -11.31 -16.94 -4.48
N LEU A 347 -11.10 -18.09 -5.14
CA LEU A 347 -10.34 -18.18 -6.40
C LEU A 347 -11.00 -17.34 -7.50
N LEU A 348 -12.32 -17.47 -7.69
CA LEU A 348 -13.04 -16.67 -8.69
C LEU A 348 -12.96 -15.17 -8.39
N ARG A 349 -13.16 -14.75 -7.13
CA ARG A 349 -13.03 -13.33 -6.77
C ARG A 349 -11.61 -12.82 -6.98
N GLY A 350 -10.60 -13.57 -6.53
CA GLY A 350 -9.22 -13.14 -6.60
C GLY A 350 -8.63 -13.12 -8.00
N THR A 351 -9.16 -13.93 -8.92
CA THR A 351 -8.77 -13.90 -10.33
C THR A 351 -9.58 -12.89 -11.15
N PHE A 352 -10.89 -12.76 -10.93
CA PHE A 352 -11.75 -11.99 -11.85
C PHE A 352 -12.15 -10.59 -11.38
N GLN A 353 -11.87 -10.21 -10.12
CA GLN A 353 -12.10 -8.84 -9.64
C GLN A 353 -11.41 -7.82 -10.57
N SER A 354 -12.16 -6.80 -11.01
CA SER A 354 -11.70 -5.80 -11.98
C SER A 354 -11.16 -6.42 -13.28
N ALA A 355 -11.78 -7.51 -13.73
CA ALA A 355 -11.35 -8.30 -14.90
C ALA A 355 -9.90 -8.80 -14.81
N GLY A 356 -9.45 -9.16 -13.60
CA GLY A 356 -8.10 -9.67 -13.35
C GLY A 356 -6.99 -8.63 -13.40
N GLN A 357 -7.33 -7.33 -13.49
CA GLN A 357 -6.35 -6.23 -13.51
C GLN A 357 -5.98 -5.81 -12.08
N ASN A 358 -5.43 -6.74 -11.31
CA ASN A 358 -5.06 -6.55 -9.91
C ASN A 358 -3.64 -7.03 -9.66
N CYS A 359 -2.75 -6.19 -9.10
CA CYS A 359 -1.35 -6.55 -8.87
C CYS A 359 -1.21 -7.76 -7.93
N ILE A 360 -2.07 -7.84 -6.91
CA ILE A 360 -2.17 -8.97 -5.96
C ILE A 360 -3.29 -9.94 -6.32
N GLY A 361 -3.71 -9.95 -7.59
CA GLY A 361 -4.69 -10.89 -8.12
C GLY A 361 -4.14 -12.32 -8.17
N ILE A 362 -5.02 -13.31 -8.10
CA ILE A 362 -4.63 -14.72 -8.21
C ILE A 362 -4.33 -15.03 -9.67
N GLU A 363 -3.05 -15.21 -9.98
CA GLU A 363 -2.53 -15.49 -11.32
C GLU A 363 -2.17 -16.98 -11.52
N ARG A 364 -1.93 -17.73 -10.43
CA ARG A 364 -1.66 -19.18 -10.45
C ARG A 364 -2.33 -19.89 -9.29
N VAL A 365 -3.08 -20.95 -9.57
CA VAL A 365 -3.64 -21.84 -8.56
C VAL A 365 -2.88 -23.16 -8.61
N ILE A 366 -2.03 -23.40 -7.61
CA ILE A 366 -1.16 -24.57 -7.52
C ILE A 366 -1.79 -25.54 -6.51
N CYS A 367 -2.35 -26.63 -6.99
CA CYS A 367 -3.06 -27.59 -6.15
C CYS A 367 -2.27 -28.89 -5.99
N LEU A 368 -2.34 -29.47 -4.80
CA LEU A 368 -2.04 -30.89 -4.61
C LEU A 368 -3.09 -31.78 -5.31
N PRO A 369 -2.80 -33.08 -5.54
CA PRO A 369 -3.56 -33.87 -6.49
C PRO A 369 -5.07 -33.96 -6.22
N ARG A 370 -5.49 -34.15 -4.96
CA ARG A 370 -6.93 -34.25 -4.61
C ARG A 370 -7.61 -32.90 -4.73
N ALA A 371 -6.96 -31.84 -4.26
CA ALA A 371 -7.48 -30.48 -4.38
C ALA A 371 -7.64 -30.05 -5.85
N TYR A 372 -6.69 -30.44 -6.72
CA TYR A 372 -6.72 -30.15 -8.14
C TYR A 372 -7.96 -30.72 -8.81
N ASP A 373 -8.17 -32.04 -8.69
CA ASP A 373 -9.27 -32.74 -9.37
C ASP A 373 -10.64 -32.21 -8.90
N ALA A 374 -10.78 -31.91 -7.59
CA ALA A 374 -11.99 -31.33 -7.02
C ALA A 374 -12.27 -29.91 -7.52
N LEU A 375 -11.26 -29.03 -7.50
CA LEU A 375 -11.41 -27.63 -7.89
C LEU A 375 -11.64 -27.46 -9.39
N VAL A 376 -10.96 -28.24 -10.24
CA VAL A 376 -11.19 -28.21 -11.71
C VAL A 376 -12.67 -28.49 -12.01
N THR A 377 -13.25 -29.50 -11.35
CA THR A 377 -14.66 -29.86 -11.52
C THR A 377 -15.59 -28.72 -11.11
N ILE A 378 -15.39 -28.16 -9.91
CA ILE A 378 -16.24 -27.08 -9.37
C ILE A 378 -16.11 -25.80 -10.22
N LEU A 379 -14.89 -25.40 -10.57
CA LEU A 379 -14.65 -24.17 -11.31
C LEU A 379 -15.22 -24.26 -12.73
N LYS A 380 -15.05 -25.40 -13.42
CA LYS A 380 -15.62 -25.62 -14.75
C LYS A 380 -17.13 -25.38 -14.79
N GLU A 381 -17.86 -25.85 -13.77
CA GLU A 381 -19.31 -25.63 -13.65
C GLU A 381 -19.64 -24.16 -13.39
N ARG A 382 -18.94 -23.53 -12.45
CA ARG A 382 -19.19 -22.14 -12.06
C ARG A 382 -18.88 -21.12 -13.16
N MET A 383 -17.96 -21.43 -14.07
CA MET A 383 -17.55 -20.52 -15.14
C MET A 383 -18.59 -20.30 -16.25
N GLN A 384 -19.59 -21.19 -16.40
CA GLN A 384 -20.48 -21.20 -17.58
C GLN A 384 -21.43 -19.99 -17.69
N ASN A 385 -21.64 -19.22 -16.61
CA ASN A 385 -22.70 -18.21 -16.52
C ASN A 385 -22.21 -16.81 -16.16
N PHE A 386 -20.93 -16.49 -16.38
CA PHE A 386 -20.42 -15.15 -16.10
C PHE A 386 -21.08 -14.10 -16.99
N ARG A 387 -21.66 -13.07 -16.37
CA ARG A 387 -22.29 -11.93 -17.06
C ARG A 387 -21.32 -10.76 -17.08
N LEU A 388 -20.94 -10.34 -18.28
CA LEU A 388 -20.03 -9.23 -18.51
C LEU A 388 -20.83 -7.99 -18.86
N GLY A 389 -20.44 -6.82 -18.34
CA GLY A 389 -21.13 -5.57 -18.65
C GLY A 389 -20.71 -4.38 -17.79
N SER A 390 -21.59 -3.37 -17.73
CA SER A 390 -21.42 -2.15 -16.94
C SER A 390 -22.61 -2.01 -15.99
N ASP A 391 -22.39 -2.22 -14.68
CA ASP A 391 -23.43 -2.14 -13.64
C ASP A 391 -23.80 -0.70 -13.24
N ILE A 392 -23.16 0.30 -13.87
CA ILE A 392 -23.52 1.72 -13.73
C ILE A 392 -24.40 2.23 -14.88
N ASP A 393 -24.51 1.46 -15.97
CA ASP A 393 -25.27 1.78 -17.19
C ASP A 393 -26.35 0.74 -17.54
N GLN A 394 -26.19 -0.52 -17.13
CA GLN A 394 -27.18 -1.58 -17.29
C GLN A 394 -28.01 -1.75 -16.02
N LEU A 395 -29.19 -2.37 -16.18
CA LEU A 395 -30.06 -2.76 -15.07
C LEU A 395 -29.92 -4.26 -14.73
N ASP A 396 -29.15 -5.01 -15.51
CA ASP A 396 -28.92 -6.43 -15.31
C ASP A 396 -27.84 -6.68 -14.25
N GLU A 397 -27.88 -7.87 -13.66
CA GLU A 397 -26.85 -8.35 -12.74
C GLU A 397 -25.55 -8.64 -13.49
N ILE A 398 -24.45 -7.98 -13.11
CA ILE A 398 -23.14 -8.08 -13.77
C ILE A 398 -22.11 -8.68 -12.82
N ASP A 399 -21.40 -9.70 -13.28
CA ASP A 399 -20.37 -10.40 -12.50
C ASP A 399 -18.97 -9.83 -12.75
N MET A 400 -18.69 -9.35 -13.96
CA MET A 400 -17.37 -8.83 -14.34
C MET A 400 -17.47 -7.61 -15.28
N GLY A 401 -16.63 -6.61 -15.02
CA GLY A 401 -16.52 -5.40 -15.84
C GLY A 401 -15.66 -5.59 -17.10
N ALA A 402 -15.34 -4.49 -17.76
CA ALA A 402 -14.41 -4.44 -18.88
C ALA A 402 -12.96 -4.30 -18.40
N MET A 403 -12.02 -4.69 -19.27
CA MET A 403 -10.62 -4.29 -19.15
C MET A 403 -10.45 -2.80 -19.47
N ILE A 404 -9.37 -2.17 -19.02
CA ILE A 404 -9.12 -0.73 -19.28
C ILE A 404 -8.95 -0.44 -20.78
N SER A 405 -8.39 -1.41 -21.52
CA SER A 405 -8.12 -1.31 -22.95
C SER A 405 -7.93 -2.69 -23.57
N ASN A 406 -8.14 -2.79 -24.88
CA ASN A 406 -7.92 -4.01 -25.67
C ASN A 406 -6.44 -4.28 -26.04
N ASN A 407 -5.50 -3.43 -25.62
CA ASN A 407 -4.09 -3.50 -26.02
C ASN A 407 -3.35 -4.79 -25.58
N ARG A 408 -3.93 -5.56 -24.65
CA ARG A 408 -3.39 -6.83 -24.13
C ARG A 408 -4.08 -8.06 -24.70
N PHE A 409 -5.18 -7.93 -25.43
CA PHE A 409 -5.98 -9.08 -25.89
C PHE A 409 -5.14 -10.07 -26.69
N HIS A 410 -4.37 -9.56 -27.66
CA HIS A 410 -3.49 -10.39 -28.47
C HIS A 410 -2.42 -11.12 -27.65
N GLU A 411 -1.81 -10.47 -26.65
CA GLU A 411 -0.82 -11.14 -25.80
C GLU A 411 -1.47 -12.22 -24.92
N ILE A 412 -2.69 -11.97 -24.43
CA ILE A 412 -3.45 -12.99 -23.69
C ILE A 412 -3.71 -14.20 -24.60
N GLU A 413 -4.16 -13.98 -25.84
CA GLU A 413 -4.36 -15.05 -26.82
C GLU A 413 -3.06 -15.82 -27.10
N GLU A 414 -1.93 -15.14 -27.33
CA GLU A 414 -0.61 -15.77 -27.53
C GLU A 414 -0.16 -16.61 -26.32
N LEU A 415 -0.41 -16.13 -25.09
CA LEU A 415 -0.09 -16.88 -23.87
C LEU A 415 -0.94 -18.15 -23.73
N LEU A 416 -2.22 -18.07 -24.10
CA LEU A 416 -3.14 -19.21 -24.10
C LEU A 416 -2.76 -20.22 -25.20
N GLU A 417 -2.47 -19.75 -26.41
CA GLU A 417 -2.02 -20.57 -27.53
C GLU A 417 -0.70 -21.31 -27.22
N ASP A 418 0.29 -20.62 -26.63
CA ASP A 418 1.53 -21.24 -26.17
C ASP A 418 1.26 -22.37 -25.18
N ALA A 419 0.40 -22.14 -24.19
CA ALA A 419 0.05 -23.14 -23.18
C ALA A 419 -0.68 -24.35 -23.81
N VAL A 420 -1.67 -24.12 -24.67
CA VAL A 420 -2.41 -25.19 -25.34
C VAL A 420 -1.50 -26.01 -26.26
N SER A 421 -0.59 -25.36 -26.99
CA SER A 421 0.39 -26.05 -27.85
C SER A 421 1.33 -26.98 -27.08
N LYS A 422 1.48 -26.75 -25.77
CA LYS A 422 2.30 -27.52 -24.84
C LYS A 422 1.50 -28.49 -23.96
N GLY A 423 0.18 -28.63 -24.19
CA GLY A 423 -0.66 -29.63 -23.54
C GLY A 423 -1.63 -29.12 -22.48
N ALA A 424 -1.75 -27.80 -22.27
CA ALA A 424 -2.80 -27.23 -21.43
C ALA A 424 -4.18 -27.28 -22.12
N HIS A 425 -5.25 -27.19 -21.33
CA HIS A 425 -6.63 -27.20 -21.83
C HIS A 425 -7.41 -25.98 -21.36
N ILE A 426 -8.10 -25.31 -22.29
CA ILE A 426 -9.06 -24.24 -21.95
C ILE A 426 -10.43 -24.89 -21.70
N LEU A 427 -10.95 -24.75 -20.48
CA LEU A 427 -12.24 -25.31 -20.08
C LEU A 427 -13.41 -24.31 -20.18
N ALA A 428 -13.10 -23.02 -20.19
CA ALA A 428 -14.05 -21.92 -20.38
C ALA A 428 -13.32 -20.68 -20.90
N GLY A 429 -13.99 -19.84 -21.69
CA GLY A 429 -13.48 -18.58 -22.19
C GLY A 429 -12.38 -18.72 -23.26
N GLY A 430 -11.43 -17.78 -23.23
CA GLY A 430 -10.20 -17.82 -24.04
C GLY A 430 -10.14 -16.86 -25.22
N LYS A 431 -11.08 -15.92 -25.34
CA LYS A 431 -11.15 -14.98 -26.48
C LYS A 431 -11.77 -13.62 -26.09
N PRO A 432 -11.58 -12.58 -26.92
CA PRO A 432 -12.30 -11.32 -26.80
C PRO A 432 -13.83 -11.52 -26.83
N PHE A 433 -14.56 -10.77 -26.00
CA PHE A 433 -16.02 -10.84 -25.89
C PHE A 433 -16.68 -9.63 -26.57
N LEU A 434 -17.47 -9.88 -27.62
CA LEU A 434 -18.25 -8.83 -28.27
C LEU A 434 -19.58 -8.60 -27.54
N HIS A 435 -19.60 -7.65 -26.61
CA HIS A 435 -20.77 -7.39 -25.79
C HIS A 435 -21.98 -6.91 -26.65
N PRO A 436 -23.18 -7.49 -26.50
CA PRO A 436 -24.34 -7.17 -27.36
C PRO A 436 -24.78 -5.70 -27.30
N ASN A 437 -24.83 -5.11 -26.10
CA ASN A 437 -25.21 -3.69 -25.90
C ASN A 437 -24.07 -2.68 -26.06
N TYR A 438 -22.82 -3.13 -25.98
CA TYR A 438 -21.61 -2.30 -25.92
C TYR A 438 -20.47 -2.94 -26.76
N PRO A 439 -20.67 -3.11 -28.08
CA PRO A 439 -19.69 -3.81 -28.92
C PRO A 439 -18.34 -3.09 -29.04
N GLN A 440 -18.25 -1.82 -28.63
CA GLN A 440 -17.00 -1.05 -28.54
C GLN A 440 -16.28 -1.18 -27.18
N GLY A 441 -16.88 -1.87 -26.21
CA GLY A 441 -16.29 -2.06 -24.89
C GLY A 441 -15.18 -3.11 -24.89
N HIS A 442 -14.22 -2.95 -23.99
CA HIS A 442 -13.02 -3.79 -23.93
C HIS A 442 -13.25 -5.02 -23.05
N TYR A 443 -14.02 -5.99 -23.52
CA TYR A 443 -14.32 -7.22 -22.77
C TYR A 443 -13.50 -8.41 -23.28
N PHE A 444 -12.99 -9.22 -22.35
CA PHE A 444 -12.35 -10.50 -22.61
C PHE A 444 -13.06 -11.57 -21.79
N GLU A 445 -13.29 -12.76 -22.36
CA GLU A 445 -14.02 -13.82 -21.68
C GLU A 445 -13.27 -14.30 -20.43
N PRO A 446 -13.93 -14.45 -19.26
CA PRO A 446 -13.37 -15.12 -18.11
C PRO A 446 -12.87 -16.50 -18.50
N THR A 447 -11.56 -16.71 -18.39
CA THR A 447 -10.89 -17.88 -18.95
C THR A 447 -10.45 -18.81 -17.83
N LEU A 448 -10.73 -20.11 -17.98
CA LEU A 448 -10.20 -21.17 -17.12
C LEU A 448 -9.28 -22.06 -17.96
N ILE A 449 -7.99 -22.07 -17.63
CA ILE A 449 -6.99 -22.92 -18.26
C ILE A 449 -6.41 -23.88 -17.22
N VAL A 450 -6.33 -25.16 -17.57
CA VAL A 450 -5.86 -26.25 -16.70
C VAL A 450 -4.68 -26.98 -17.35
N ASP A 451 -4.03 -27.80 -16.54
CA ASP A 451 -2.85 -28.61 -16.90
C ASP A 451 -1.65 -27.74 -17.31
N VAL A 452 -1.52 -26.57 -16.67
CA VAL A 452 -0.41 -25.65 -16.92
C VAL A 452 0.81 -26.07 -16.11
N ASP A 453 1.97 -26.12 -16.76
CA ASP A 453 3.27 -26.36 -16.14
C ASP A 453 4.22 -25.16 -16.28
N THR A 454 5.37 -25.22 -15.61
CA THR A 454 6.35 -24.12 -15.54
C THR A 454 7.07 -23.83 -16.87
N THR A 455 6.93 -24.68 -17.89
CA THR A 455 7.53 -24.48 -19.24
C THR A 455 6.64 -23.64 -20.17
N MET A 456 5.39 -23.44 -19.79
CA MET A 456 4.43 -22.61 -20.51
C MET A 456 4.64 -21.14 -20.15
N LYS A 457 4.55 -20.24 -21.13
CA LYS A 457 4.80 -18.80 -20.91
C LYS A 457 3.82 -18.22 -19.88
N ILE A 458 2.56 -18.62 -19.94
CA ILE A 458 1.51 -18.14 -19.02
C ILE A 458 1.82 -18.44 -17.54
N ALA A 459 2.64 -19.45 -17.23
CA ALA A 459 3.05 -19.73 -15.85
C ALA A 459 4.06 -18.71 -15.29
N ASN A 460 4.73 -17.93 -16.15
CA ASN A 460 5.82 -17.04 -15.76
C ASN A 460 5.60 -15.57 -16.16
N THR A 461 4.68 -15.30 -17.09
CA THR A 461 4.32 -13.94 -17.53
C THR A 461 3.05 -13.48 -16.81
N GLU A 462 3.08 -12.29 -16.20
CA GLU A 462 1.89 -11.63 -15.65
C GLU A 462 0.87 -11.39 -16.77
N VAL A 463 -0.37 -11.87 -16.59
CA VAL A 463 -1.43 -11.76 -17.60
C VAL A 463 -2.13 -10.42 -17.45
N PHE A 464 -2.37 -9.98 -16.20
CA PHE A 464 -3.10 -8.76 -15.88
C PHE A 464 -4.46 -8.67 -16.61
N GLY A 465 -5.17 -9.80 -16.62
CA GLY A 465 -6.42 -10.03 -17.35
C GLY A 465 -7.17 -11.23 -16.78
N PRO A 466 -8.39 -11.52 -17.25
CA PRO A 466 -9.30 -12.44 -16.58
C PRO A 466 -9.00 -13.91 -16.93
N VAL A 467 -7.86 -14.43 -16.46
CA VAL A 467 -7.43 -15.82 -16.70
C VAL A 467 -7.10 -16.53 -15.39
N LEU A 468 -7.85 -17.60 -15.10
CA LEU A 468 -7.60 -18.51 -13.98
C LEU A 468 -6.73 -19.66 -14.47
N THR A 469 -5.46 -19.65 -14.08
CA THR A 469 -4.47 -20.67 -14.43
C THR A 469 -4.34 -21.71 -13.32
N MET A 470 -4.70 -22.97 -13.61
CA MET A 470 -4.54 -24.09 -12.69
C MET A 470 -3.31 -24.94 -13.02
N MET A 471 -2.55 -25.25 -11.98
CA MET A 471 -1.33 -26.06 -12.03
C MET A 471 -1.43 -27.19 -11.01
N LYS A 472 -0.93 -28.38 -11.36
CA LYS A 472 -0.90 -29.55 -10.48
C LYS A 472 0.51 -29.74 -9.93
N ALA A 473 0.62 -29.85 -8.60
CA ALA A 473 1.86 -30.17 -7.90
C ALA A 473 1.81 -31.60 -7.36
N ASN A 474 2.98 -32.25 -7.28
CA ASN A 474 3.06 -33.63 -6.78
C ASN A 474 2.92 -33.70 -5.24
N ASP A 475 3.56 -32.76 -4.56
CA ASP A 475 3.58 -32.65 -3.10
C ASP A 475 3.82 -31.17 -2.69
N VAL A 476 3.96 -30.93 -1.38
CA VAL A 476 4.16 -29.59 -0.82
C VAL A 476 5.47 -28.96 -1.29
N ASP A 477 6.55 -29.73 -1.39
CA ASP A 477 7.86 -29.21 -1.78
C ASP A 477 7.86 -28.81 -3.25
N ASP A 478 7.22 -29.61 -4.10
CA ASP A 478 6.98 -29.30 -5.50
C ASP A 478 6.08 -28.06 -5.66
N ALA A 479 5.01 -27.94 -4.87
CA ALA A 479 4.14 -26.76 -4.89
C ALA A 479 4.89 -25.46 -4.54
N ILE A 480 5.77 -25.50 -3.54
CA ILE A 480 6.64 -24.36 -3.19
C ILE A 480 7.61 -24.05 -4.33
N LYS A 481 8.22 -25.08 -4.93
CA LYS A 481 9.14 -24.92 -6.06
C LYS A 481 8.45 -24.27 -7.26
N ILE A 482 7.25 -24.72 -7.61
CA ILE A 482 6.42 -24.13 -8.68
C ILE A 482 6.07 -22.67 -8.31
N SER A 483 5.65 -22.41 -7.09
CA SER A 483 5.34 -21.04 -6.64
C SER A 483 6.54 -20.10 -6.81
N ASN A 484 7.72 -20.52 -6.36
CA ASN A 484 8.93 -19.71 -6.38
C ASN A 484 9.63 -19.65 -7.75
N SER A 485 9.17 -20.41 -8.77
CA SER A 485 9.84 -20.50 -10.07
C SER A 485 9.77 -19.23 -10.92
N THR A 486 8.83 -18.33 -10.61
CA THR A 486 8.64 -17.07 -11.32
C THR A 486 9.67 -16.00 -10.90
N GLU A 487 9.93 -15.04 -11.79
CA GLU A 487 10.77 -13.88 -11.48
C GLU A 487 10.07 -12.87 -10.55
N PHE A 488 8.75 -12.98 -10.41
CA PHE A 488 7.93 -12.12 -9.55
C PHE A 488 7.95 -12.59 -8.09
N GLY A 489 7.56 -11.69 -7.18
CA GLY A 489 7.56 -11.96 -5.75
C GLY A 489 6.75 -10.93 -4.97
N LEU A 490 5.53 -10.60 -5.45
CA LEU A 490 4.65 -9.64 -4.79
C LEU A 490 3.89 -10.29 -3.64
N GLY A 491 2.88 -11.11 -3.95
CA GLY A 491 2.04 -11.79 -2.98
C GLY A 491 1.94 -13.28 -3.25
N ASN A 492 1.59 -14.04 -2.22
CA ASN A 492 1.20 -15.45 -2.34
C ASN A 492 0.17 -15.78 -1.27
N SER A 493 -0.54 -16.89 -1.45
CA SER A 493 -1.45 -17.43 -0.44
C SER A 493 -1.30 -18.94 -0.30
N VAL A 494 -1.63 -19.48 0.87
CA VAL A 494 -1.68 -20.92 1.11
C VAL A 494 -2.97 -21.28 1.84
N PHE A 495 -3.68 -22.30 1.33
CA PHE A 495 -4.91 -22.82 1.90
C PHE A 495 -4.74 -24.26 2.36
N GLY A 496 -5.10 -24.54 3.60
CA GLY A 496 -5.01 -25.86 4.21
C GLY A 496 -5.59 -25.88 5.61
N LYS A 497 -5.86 -27.10 6.12
CA LYS A 497 -6.43 -27.28 7.46
C LYS A 497 -5.36 -27.13 8.55
N SER A 498 -4.15 -27.64 8.31
CA SER A 498 -3.04 -27.56 9.27
C SER A 498 -2.36 -26.19 9.24
N PHE A 499 -2.68 -25.33 10.22
CA PHE A 499 -2.01 -24.02 10.37
C PHE A 499 -0.49 -24.15 10.45
N ARG A 500 0.02 -25.16 11.16
CA ARG A 500 1.47 -25.41 11.27
C ARG A 500 2.11 -25.60 9.89
N LEU A 501 1.48 -26.40 9.03
CA LEU A 501 1.98 -26.67 7.69
C LEU A 501 1.85 -25.43 6.78
N CYS A 502 0.71 -24.74 6.83
CA CYS A 502 0.53 -23.48 6.09
C CYS A 502 1.58 -22.44 6.50
N ASN A 503 1.89 -22.32 7.79
CA ASN A 503 2.90 -21.39 8.29
C ASN A 503 4.33 -21.81 7.87
N GLU A 504 4.63 -23.11 7.82
CA GLU A 504 5.90 -23.61 7.28
C GLU A 504 6.05 -23.28 5.78
N ILE A 505 4.99 -23.50 5.00
CA ILE A 505 4.94 -23.13 3.58
C ILE A 505 5.15 -21.62 3.44
N ALA A 506 4.44 -20.81 4.23
CA ALA A 506 4.55 -19.35 4.18
C ALA A 506 5.99 -18.84 4.42
N GLN A 507 6.76 -19.49 5.30
CA GLN A 507 8.16 -19.15 5.55
C GLN A 507 9.09 -19.48 4.37
N ARG A 508 8.69 -20.43 3.52
CA ARG A 508 9.47 -20.93 2.37
C ARG A 508 9.08 -20.25 1.06
N LEU A 509 8.02 -19.45 1.05
CA LEU A 509 7.58 -18.69 -0.11
C LEU A 509 8.43 -17.42 -0.27
N GLU A 510 8.90 -17.18 -1.50
CA GLU A 510 9.73 -16.03 -1.84
C GLU A 510 8.88 -14.88 -2.38
N SER A 511 8.14 -14.21 -1.49
CA SER A 511 7.31 -13.04 -1.82
C SER A 511 7.35 -11.97 -0.74
N GLY A 512 6.97 -10.75 -1.11
CA GLY A 512 6.87 -9.63 -0.19
C GLY A 512 5.70 -9.76 0.80
N ASN A 513 4.66 -10.49 0.42
CA ASN A 513 3.44 -10.69 1.19
C ASN A 513 3.00 -12.17 1.10
N VAL A 514 2.51 -12.76 2.20
CA VAL A 514 1.93 -14.12 2.21
C VAL A 514 0.69 -14.18 3.10
N ALA A 515 -0.42 -14.67 2.57
CA ALA A 515 -1.67 -14.88 3.28
C ALA A 515 -1.86 -16.37 3.60
N ILE A 516 -2.37 -16.67 4.80
CA ILE A 516 -2.68 -18.04 5.22
C ILE A 516 -4.20 -18.15 5.36
N ASN A 517 -4.79 -19.08 4.60
CA ASN A 517 -6.24 -19.31 4.50
C ASN A 517 -7.03 -18.04 4.12
N ASP A 518 -6.43 -17.19 3.31
CA ASP A 518 -7.02 -15.96 2.80
C ASP A 518 -6.31 -15.53 1.50
N PHE A 519 -6.81 -14.53 0.78
CA PHE A 519 -6.17 -13.98 -0.43
C PHE A 519 -6.19 -12.45 -0.41
N ALA A 520 -5.09 -11.82 -0.87
CA ALA A 520 -4.99 -10.37 -1.07
C ALA A 520 -5.41 -9.49 0.13
N THR A 521 -5.52 -10.04 1.35
CA THR A 521 -5.92 -9.29 2.55
C THR A 521 -4.79 -8.46 3.14
N PHE A 522 -3.77 -8.14 2.35
CA PHE A 522 -2.70 -7.23 2.73
C PHE A 522 -3.14 -5.75 2.75
N TYR A 523 -4.40 -5.46 2.40
CA TYR A 523 -5.04 -4.18 2.71
C TYR A 523 -5.22 -3.95 4.21
N VAL A 524 -5.01 -4.98 5.03
CA VAL A 524 -4.84 -4.89 6.48
C VAL A 524 -3.61 -4.00 6.75
N CYS A 525 -3.87 -2.70 6.93
CA CYS A 525 -2.91 -1.61 6.69
C CYS A 525 -1.76 -1.51 7.71
N GLN A 526 -1.72 -2.34 8.75
CA GLN A 526 -0.59 -2.41 9.68
C GLN A 526 0.65 -3.08 9.12
N LEU A 527 0.54 -3.80 8.01
CA LEU A 527 1.64 -4.56 7.43
C LEU A 527 2.41 -3.73 6.39
N PRO A 528 3.73 -3.94 6.26
CA PRO A 528 4.49 -3.38 5.16
C PRO A 528 4.04 -4.01 3.84
N PHE A 529 3.56 -3.20 2.90
CA PHE A 529 3.13 -3.66 1.58
C PHE A 529 4.17 -3.34 0.50
N GLY A 530 4.50 -4.34 -0.32
CA GLY A 530 5.37 -4.24 -1.51
C GLY A 530 6.07 -5.58 -1.83
N GLY A 531 6.62 -5.74 -3.03
CA GLY A 531 7.21 -7.00 -3.49
C GLY A 531 8.72 -7.16 -3.24
N ILE A 532 9.24 -8.29 -3.72
CA ILE A 532 10.68 -8.55 -3.91
C ILE A 532 10.93 -9.03 -5.36
N LYS A 533 12.20 -9.36 -5.69
CA LYS A 533 12.61 -9.79 -7.03
C LYS A 533 12.19 -8.77 -8.10
N LYS A 534 11.43 -9.19 -9.11
CA LYS A 534 10.97 -8.33 -10.22
C LYS A 534 9.60 -7.71 -9.96
N SER A 535 9.05 -7.90 -8.77
CA SER A 535 7.90 -7.16 -8.24
C SER A 535 8.30 -5.85 -7.53
N GLY A 536 9.58 -5.47 -7.59
CA GLY A 536 10.09 -4.19 -7.11
C GLY A 536 10.73 -4.25 -5.72
N TYR A 537 10.76 -3.11 -5.03
CA TYR A 537 11.41 -2.93 -3.73
C TYR A 537 10.89 -1.70 -2.99
N GLY A 538 11.21 -1.61 -1.70
CA GLY A 538 10.64 -0.60 -0.80
C GLY A 538 9.25 -1.03 -0.31
N LYS A 539 8.64 -0.21 0.56
CA LYS A 539 7.32 -0.49 1.15
C LYS A 539 6.52 0.80 1.27
N PHE A 540 5.23 0.76 0.96
CA PHE A 540 4.33 1.93 1.03
C PHE A 540 3.09 1.72 1.92
N GLY A 541 2.89 0.50 2.43
CA GLY A 541 1.92 0.17 3.50
C GLY A 541 2.56 0.22 4.88
N GLY A 542 1.73 0.20 5.93
CA GLY A 542 2.21 0.12 7.32
C GLY A 542 2.97 1.34 7.81
N GLU A 543 3.74 1.14 8.88
CA GLU A 543 4.62 2.13 9.49
C GLU A 543 5.77 2.50 8.54
N GLU A 544 6.20 1.53 7.73
CA GLU A 544 7.21 1.66 6.69
C GLU A 544 6.78 2.65 5.61
N GLY A 545 5.50 2.66 5.22
CA GLY A 545 4.98 3.61 4.23
C GLY A 545 4.97 5.07 4.69
N LEU A 546 4.87 5.32 6.00
CA LEU A 546 4.98 6.66 6.57
C LEU A 546 6.43 7.06 6.80
N THR A 547 7.21 6.17 7.42
CA THR A 547 8.61 6.44 7.77
C THR A 547 9.51 6.48 6.53
N GLY A 548 9.17 5.77 5.46
CA GLY A 548 9.83 5.84 4.15
C GLY A 548 9.68 7.19 3.45
N LEU A 549 8.68 7.99 3.82
CA LEU A 549 8.51 9.38 3.36
C LEU A 549 9.18 10.39 4.30
N CYS A 550 10.07 9.92 5.16
CA CYS A 550 10.82 10.75 6.11
C CYS A 550 12.33 10.47 6.02
N ASN A 551 13.13 11.50 6.28
CA ASN A 551 14.52 11.33 6.64
C ASN A 551 14.59 10.77 8.08
N ALA A 552 15.11 9.56 8.22
CA ALA A 552 15.40 8.93 9.51
C ALA A 552 16.69 9.53 10.12
N LYS A 553 16.55 10.69 10.79
CA LYS A 553 17.66 11.42 11.39
C LYS A 553 18.13 10.74 12.68
N SER A 554 19.38 10.30 12.70
CA SER A 554 20.03 9.82 13.92
C SER A 554 20.39 10.99 14.84
N VAL A 555 19.93 10.96 16.08
CA VAL A 555 20.24 11.97 17.10
C VAL A 555 20.84 11.30 18.31
N VAL A 556 22.04 11.76 18.69
CA VAL A 556 22.70 11.35 19.93
C VAL A 556 22.84 12.56 20.85
N MET A 557 22.56 12.34 22.12
CA MET A 557 22.67 13.37 23.16
C MET A 557 23.22 12.77 24.46
N ASP A 558 23.75 13.62 25.32
CA ASP A 558 24.00 13.23 26.71
C ASP A 558 22.67 12.92 27.40
N LYS A 559 22.67 11.91 28.28
CA LYS A 559 21.45 11.55 29.03
C LYS A 559 20.93 12.77 29.78
N PRO A 560 19.63 13.13 29.65
CA PRO A 560 19.07 14.32 30.26
C PRO A 560 19.33 14.43 31.76
N LEU A 561 19.24 13.31 32.49
CA LEU A 561 19.51 13.27 33.93
C LEU A 561 20.97 13.60 34.28
N LEU A 562 21.94 13.04 33.55
CA LEU A 562 23.36 13.32 33.79
C LEU A 562 23.70 14.76 33.44
N ARG A 563 23.13 15.26 32.35
CA ARG A 563 23.30 16.65 31.94
C ARG A 563 22.71 17.62 32.96
N LEU A 564 21.56 17.30 33.56
CA LEU A 564 20.95 18.07 34.66
C LEU A 564 21.88 18.13 35.89
N LEU A 565 22.62 17.05 36.15
CA LEU A 565 23.63 16.97 37.20
C LEU A 565 24.98 17.61 36.81
N GLY A 566 25.06 18.32 35.69
CA GLY A 566 26.28 18.99 35.22
C GLY A 566 27.29 18.05 34.54
N VAL A 567 26.97 16.77 34.39
CA VAL A 567 27.82 15.79 33.70
C VAL A 567 27.59 15.91 32.20
N LYS A 568 28.57 16.50 31.50
CA LYS A 568 28.59 16.62 30.03
C LYS A 568 29.83 15.92 29.47
N THR A 569 29.71 15.31 28.31
CA THR A 569 30.92 14.80 27.64
C THR A 569 31.74 15.95 27.09
N ALA A 570 33.03 15.95 27.40
CA ALA A 570 34.04 16.85 26.84
C ALA A 570 35.26 16.02 26.43
N ILE A 571 36.08 16.55 25.52
CA ILE A 571 37.36 15.92 25.18
C ILE A 571 38.30 16.08 26.38
N PRO A 572 38.80 14.99 26.99
CA PRO A 572 39.72 15.06 28.11
C PRO A 572 41.08 15.65 27.70
N PRO A 573 41.77 16.42 28.57
CA PRO A 573 43.04 17.08 28.24
C PRO A 573 44.13 16.20 27.62
N PRO A 574 44.32 14.91 28.01
CA PRO A 574 45.33 14.05 27.38
C PRO A 574 45.13 13.81 25.89
N ILE A 575 43.91 13.97 25.37
CA ILE A 575 43.56 13.74 23.97
C ILE A 575 42.98 14.99 23.31
N ASP A 576 43.08 16.13 23.97
CA ASP A 576 42.65 17.41 23.41
C ASP A 576 43.72 17.97 22.46
N TYR A 577 43.28 18.70 21.43
CA TYR A 577 44.20 19.24 20.43
C TYR A 577 44.73 20.61 20.85
N PRO A 578 46.03 20.91 20.62
CA PRO A 578 47.05 20.02 20.08
C PRO A 578 47.49 18.94 21.08
N ILE A 579 47.79 17.73 20.58
CA ILE A 579 48.21 16.59 21.43
C ILE A 579 49.53 16.93 22.11
N ALA A 580 49.49 17.11 23.43
CA ALA A 580 50.66 17.50 24.22
C ALA A 580 51.67 16.36 24.43
N ASP A 581 51.19 15.10 24.51
CA ASP A 581 52.01 13.91 24.69
C ASP A 581 51.29 12.70 24.09
N ASP A 582 51.77 12.22 22.94
CA ASP A 582 51.18 11.12 22.19
C ASP A 582 51.14 9.80 22.99
N LYS A 583 52.16 9.52 23.82
CA LYS A 583 52.19 8.30 24.63
C LYS A 583 51.11 8.31 25.70
N LYS A 584 50.88 9.46 26.33
CA LYS A 584 49.79 9.64 27.31
C LYS A 584 48.42 9.62 26.64
N ALA A 585 48.28 10.25 25.48
CA ALA A 585 47.05 10.20 24.68
C ALA A 585 46.67 8.74 24.35
N TRP A 586 47.63 7.97 23.82
CA TRP A 586 47.45 6.56 23.52
C TRP A 586 47.12 5.71 24.76
N GLY A 587 47.86 5.91 25.86
CA GLY A 587 47.63 5.23 27.13
C GLY A 587 46.21 5.49 27.68
N PHE A 588 45.76 6.74 27.61
CA PHE A 588 44.42 7.15 28.01
C PHE A 588 43.34 6.48 27.14
N VAL A 589 43.43 6.56 25.81
CA VAL A 589 42.44 5.94 24.90
C VAL A 589 42.43 4.42 25.06
N LYS A 590 43.59 3.77 25.18
CA LYS A 590 43.69 2.32 25.44
C LYS A 590 43.01 1.94 26.75
N GLY A 591 43.21 2.75 27.80
CA GLY A 591 42.51 2.60 29.08
C GLY A 591 40.99 2.73 28.91
N LEU A 592 40.54 3.76 28.19
CA LEU A 592 39.12 4.02 27.94
C LEU A 592 38.46 2.88 27.16
N ASN A 593 39.13 2.36 26.14
CA ASN A 593 38.67 1.21 25.36
C ASN A 593 38.57 -0.04 26.23
N THR A 594 39.57 -0.30 27.08
CA THR A 594 39.55 -1.44 28.02
C THR A 594 38.41 -1.31 29.04
N ALA A 595 38.22 -0.12 29.61
CA ALA A 595 37.15 0.13 30.58
C ALA A 595 35.74 0.04 29.96
N SER A 596 35.61 0.35 28.66
CA SER A 596 34.35 0.40 27.94
C SER A 596 33.91 -0.93 27.34
N TYR A 597 34.86 -1.74 26.85
CA TYR A 597 34.58 -2.87 25.95
C TYR A 597 35.19 -4.21 26.40
N ASP A 598 36.10 -4.23 27.39
CA ASP A 598 36.65 -5.51 27.88
C ASP A 598 35.60 -6.25 28.74
N SER A 599 35.41 -7.55 28.49
CA SER A 599 34.47 -8.38 29.26
C SER A 599 35.07 -8.90 30.57
N ARG A 600 36.38 -8.76 30.78
CA ARG A 600 37.08 -9.25 31.98
C ARG A 600 37.04 -8.19 33.07
N LEU A 601 36.28 -8.46 34.13
CA LEU A 601 36.07 -7.53 35.27
C LEU A 601 37.37 -6.92 35.81
N TRP A 602 38.41 -7.73 36.04
CA TRP A 602 39.69 -7.23 36.55
C TRP A 602 40.42 -6.29 35.60
N LYS A 603 40.29 -6.49 34.28
CA LYS A 603 40.88 -5.58 33.28
C LYS A 603 40.13 -4.26 33.24
N VAL A 604 38.80 -4.32 33.30
CA VAL A 604 37.92 -3.14 33.38
C VAL A 604 38.23 -2.32 34.64
N VAL A 605 38.26 -2.94 35.82
CA VAL A 605 38.56 -2.27 37.09
C VAL A 605 39.95 -1.63 37.07
N ASN A 606 40.96 -2.36 36.57
CA ASN A 606 42.32 -1.82 36.46
C ASN A 606 42.40 -0.66 35.44
N ALA A 607 41.64 -0.72 34.36
CA ALA A 607 41.56 0.36 33.38
C ALA A 607 40.92 1.62 33.98
N PHE A 608 39.81 1.48 34.75
CA PHE A 608 39.23 2.60 35.50
C PHE A 608 40.23 3.22 36.49
N LYS A 609 40.99 2.39 37.22
CA LYS A 609 42.06 2.87 38.11
C LYS A 609 43.14 3.66 37.37
N LYS A 610 43.54 3.23 36.17
CA LYS A 610 44.53 3.94 35.35
C LYS A 610 43.99 5.26 34.79
N LEU A 611 42.74 5.27 34.32
CA LEU A 611 42.06 6.48 33.85
C LEU A 611 41.96 7.53 34.97
N ALA A 612 41.63 7.11 36.20
CA ALA A 612 41.56 8.00 37.36
C ALA A 612 42.92 8.65 37.74
N LYS A 613 44.05 8.01 37.38
CA LYS A 613 45.41 8.53 37.61
C LYS A 613 45.96 9.40 36.46
N GLY A 614 45.14 9.76 35.48
CA GLY A 614 45.56 10.60 34.35
C GLY A 614 46.11 9.84 33.15
N GLY A 615 45.80 8.54 33.00
CA GLY A 615 46.06 7.80 31.76
C GLY A 615 47.51 7.35 31.53
N ALA A 616 48.26 7.05 32.60
CA ALA A 616 49.59 6.41 32.54
C ALA A 616 49.53 4.88 32.70
#